data_AF-A0A936EER0-F1
#
_entry.id   AF-A0A936EER0-F1
#
_cell.length_a   1.000
_cell.length_b   1.000
_cell.length_c   1.000
_cell.angle_alpha   90.00
_cell.angle_beta   90.00
_cell.angle_gamma   90.00
#
_symmetry.space_group_name_H-M   'P 1'
#
loop_
_entity.id
_entity.type
_entity.pdbx_description
1 polymer ?
#
loop_
_entity_poly.entity_id
_entity_poly.type
_entity_poly.pdbx_seq_one_letter_code
_entity_poly.pdbx_strand_id
1 'polypeptide(L)'
;MADGTLRTWGSNTSSQLALSARLWAVVPLRTIISASDTDGDGLPDAWERTHFGNLSANGTADPDKDGLINILESVAGSSPTQADADQDRLTDFVDPAPSDFFNGVVPLLIIVAGNNQYGSFGSFNAQPFDIAVWNPAGTVPLVNA
;
A
#
# COMPACT_ATOMS: atom_id res chain seq x y z
N MET A 1 -16.46 -13.18 12.01
CA MET A 1 -15.57 -13.43 10.86
C MET A 1 -15.98 -12.41 9.81
N ALA A 2 -15.22 -11.33 9.66
CA ALA A 2 -15.51 -10.30 8.67
C ALA A 2 -15.04 -10.81 7.30
N ASP A 3 -15.85 -10.64 6.27
CA ASP A 3 -15.65 -11.21 4.92
C ASP A 3 -14.73 -10.37 4.02
N GLY A 4 -14.08 -9.33 4.56
CA GLY A 4 -13.22 -8.42 3.79
C GLY A 4 -13.99 -7.50 2.84
N THR A 5 -15.32 -7.37 2.98
CA THR A 5 -16.10 -6.48 2.12
C THR A 5 -16.06 -5.04 2.62
N LEU A 6 -15.52 -4.13 1.80
CA LEU A 6 -15.52 -2.69 2.05
C LEU A 6 -16.92 -2.13 1.72
N ARG A 7 -17.70 -1.83 2.77
CA ARG A 7 -19.06 -1.28 2.66
C ARG A 7 -19.00 0.24 2.78
N THR A 8 -19.40 0.95 1.73
CA THR A 8 -19.46 2.42 1.75
C THR A 8 -20.90 2.90 1.53
N TRP A 9 -21.24 4.04 2.14
CA TRP A 9 -22.50 4.75 1.92
C TRP A 9 -22.18 6.13 1.33
N GLY A 10 -22.93 6.56 0.31
CA GLY A 10 -22.75 7.86 -0.34
C GLY A 10 -24.05 8.68 -0.34
N SER A 11 -23.94 10.01 -0.15
CA SER A 11 -25.02 10.95 -0.46
C SER A 11 -24.91 11.38 -1.92
N ASN A 12 -26.03 11.45 -2.63
CA ASN A 12 -26.14 11.79 -4.06
C ASN A 12 -25.86 13.28 -4.40
N THR A 13 -25.11 14.00 -3.55
CA THR A 13 -24.75 15.40 -3.80
C THR A 13 -23.55 15.57 -4.73
N SER A 14 -22.84 14.49 -5.06
CA SER A 14 -21.69 14.53 -5.99
C SER A 14 -21.81 13.40 -7.01
N SER A 15 -22.05 13.78 -8.26
CA SER A 15 -22.22 12.92 -9.43
C SER A 15 -21.22 11.77 -9.51
N GLN A 16 -21.75 10.60 -9.81
CA GLN A 16 -21.03 9.34 -9.99
C GLN A 16 -20.00 9.44 -11.13
N LEU A 17 -18.87 8.76 -10.89
CA LEU A 17 -17.70 8.63 -11.75
C LEU A 17 -18.08 8.11 -13.15
N ALA A 18 -18.02 9.01 -14.13
CA ALA A 18 -17.89 8.68 -15.53
C ALA A 18 -16.76 9.53 -16.11
N LEU A 19 -15.65 8.89 -16.49
CA LEU A 19 -14.94 9.19 -17.74
C LEU A 19 -13.77 8.22 -17.94
N SER A 20 -13.79 7.59 -19.11
CA SER A 20 -12.80 6.69 -19.67
C SER A 20 -11.73 7.50 -20.42
N ALA A 21 -10.46 7.43 -19.97
CA ALA A 21 -9.23 7.62 -20.77
C ALA A 21 -8.00 7.55 -19.83
N ARG A 22 -7.25 6.45 -19.83
CA ARG A 22 -6.03 6.16 -20.63
C ARG A 22 -4.71 6.56 -19.94
N LEU A 23 -3.95 5.49 -19.62
CA LEU A 23 -2.49 5.33 -19.53
C LEU A 23 -1.75 6.24 -18.54
N TRP A 24 -1.57 5.75 -17.31
CA TRP A 24 -0.45 6.17 -16.47
C TRP A 24 0.76 5.29 -16.82
N ALA A 25 1.64 5.80 -17.68
CA ALA A 25 3.00 5.28 -17.71
C ALA A 25 3.70 5.83 -16.46
N VAL A 26 3.74 5.04 -15.40
CA VAL A 26 4.63 5.29 -14.27
C VAL A 26 6.02 4.89 -14.74
N VAL A 27 6.80 5.87 -15.20
CA VAL A 27 8.24 5.68 -15.35
C VAL A 27 8.82 5.91 -13.96
N PRO A 28 9.35 4.89 -13.28
CA PRO A 28 10.05 5.12 -12.03
C PRO A 28 11.27 5.99 -12.34
N LEU A 29 11.20 7.26 -11.94
CA LEU A 29 12.37 8.10 -11.90
C LEU A 29 13.21 7.59 -10.73
N ARG A 30 14.25 6.80 -11.00
CA ARG A 30 15.32 6.56 -10.03
C ARG A 30 16.09 7.88 -9.88
N THR A 31 15.54 8.79 -9.08
CA THR A 31 16.32 9.92 -8.57
C THR A 31 17.32 9.31 -7.60
N ILE A 32 18.58 9.21 -8.01
CA ILE A 32 19.67 9.02 -7.05
C ILE A 32 19.81 10.37 -6.34
N ILE A 33 18.92 10.63 -5.38
CA ILE A 33 19.14 11.69 -4.40
C ILE A 33 20.39 11.20 -3.68
N SER A 34 21.52 11.90 -3.83
CA SER A 34 22.58 11.81 -2.83
C SER A 34 21.96 12.34 -1.55
N ALA A 35 21.30 11.44 -0.81
CA ALA A 35 20.73 11.78 0.47
C ALA A 35 21.89 12.17 1.38
N SER A 36 21.69 13.25 2.16
CA SER A 36 22.65 13.59 3.21
C SER A 36 22.85 12.38 4.12
N ASP A 37 24.09 12.16 4.50
CA ASP A 37 24.54 11.15 5.47
C ASP A 37 25.55 11.90 6.35
N THR A 38 25.05 12.46 7.45
CA THR A 38 25.77 13.45 8.26
C THR A 38 26.78 12.80 9.20
N ASP A 39 26.49 11.59 9.67
CA ASP A 39 27.35 10.80 10.56
C ASP A 39 28.22 9.78 9.81
N GLY A 40 27.97 9.56 8.52
CA GLY A 40 28.85 8.86 7.60
C GLY A 40 28.78 7.34 7.73
N ASP A 41 27.65 6.82 8.20
CA ASP A 41 27.44 5.40 8.44
C ASP A 41 26.82 4.66 7.22
N GLY A 42 26.50 5.42 6.17
CA GLY A 42 25.89 4.92 4.93
C GLY A 42 24.37 4.96 4.92
N LEU A 43 23.72 5.43 5.99
CA LEU A 43 22.28 5.62 6.05
C LEU A 43 21.87 7.05 5.63
N PRO A 44 20.78 7.19 4.87
CA PRO A 44 20.21 8.50 4.61
C PRO A 44 19.66 9.18 5.88
N ASP A 45 20.10 10.39 6.18
CA ASP A 45 19.62 11.26 7.27
C ASP A 45 18.08 11.29 7.39
N ALA A 46 17.41 11.38 6.25
CA ALA A 46 15.95 11.49 6.18
C ALA A 46 15.26 10.15 6.52
N TRP A 47 15.89 9.04 6.16
CA TRP A 47 15.42 7.70 6.49
C TRP A 47 15.61 7.45 7.99
N GLU A 48 16.79 7.75 8.54
CA GLU A 48 17.05 7.59 9.96
C GLU A 48 16.11 8.45 10.83
N ARG A 49 15.88 9.71 10.45
CA ARG A 49 14.92 10.57 11.15
C ARG A 49 13.48 10.08 11.06
N THR A 50 13.11 9.44 9.95
CA THR A 50 11.76 8.86 9.78
C THR A 50 11.55 7.65 10.68
N HIS A 51 12.53 6.75 10.77
CA HIS A 51 12.36 5.47 11.47
C HIS A 51 12.85 5.47 12.92
N PHE A 52 13.89 6.25 13.25
CA PHE A 52 14.52 6.29 14.57
C PHE A 52 14.44 7.66 15.25
N GLY A 53 14.10 8.72 14.51
CA GLY A 53 13.99 10.08 15.05
C GLY A 53 15.33 10.76 15.38
N ASN A 54 16.46 10.15 15.00
CA ASN A 54 17.82 10.65 15.21
C ASN A 54 18.76 10.10 14.11
N LEU A 55 20.06 10.44 14.18
CA LEU A 55 21.12 10.02 13.25
C LEU A 55 22.12 9.08 13.95
N SER A 56 21.61 8.09 14.67
CA SER A 56 22.45 7.13 15.41
C SER A 56 22.02 5.70 15.17
N ALA A 57 21.25 5.49 14.10
CA ALA A 57 20.97 4.15 13.64
C ALA A 57 22.30 3.49 13.23
N ASN A 58 22.33 2.16 13.23
CA ASN A 58 23.50 1.43 12.77
C ASN A 58 23.14 0.74 11.47
N GLY A 59 23.78 1.12 10.37
CA GLY A 59 23.53 0.54 9.06
C GLY A 59 23.63 -1.00 8.97
N THR A 60 24.36 -1.65 9.88
CA THR A 60 24.54 -3.11 9.93
C THR A 60 23.62 -3.83 10.93
N ALA A 61 22.79 -3.09 11.66
CA ALA A 61 21.82 -3.68 12.58
C ALA A 61 20.58 -4.20 11.84
N ASP A 62 19.90 -5.15 12.48
CA ASP A 62 18.63 -5.76 12.09
C ASP A 62 17.72 -5.73 13.34
N PRO A 63 17.03 -4.59 13.59
CA PRO A 63 16.30 -4.37 14.83
C PRO A 63 15.02 -5.21 14.96
N ASP A 64 14.35 -5.51 13.85
CA ASP A 64 13.08 -6.25 13.78
C ASP A 64 13.25 -7.74 13.46
N LYS A 65 14.46 -8.17 13.09
CA LYS A 65 14.91 -9.57 13.01
C LYS A 65 14.28 -10.33 11.87
N ASP A 66 14.05 -9.65 10.75
CA ASP A 66 13.54 -10.25 9.52
C ASP A 66 14.68 -10.81 8.64
N GLY A 67 15.93 -10.41 8.93
CA GLY A 67 17.14 -10.81 8.23
C GLY A 67 17.66 -9.78 7.22
N LEU A 68 16.98 -8.65 7.05
CA LEU A 68 17.39 -7.52 6.21
C LEU A 68 17.97 -6.41 7.11
N ILE A 69 19.23 -6.02 6.86
CA ILE A 69 19.88 -4.96 7.67
C ILE A 69 19.44 -3.56 7.22
N ASN A 70 19.48 -2.59 8.14
CA ASN A 70 19.09 -1.19 7.92
C ASN A 70 19.59 -0.57 6.59
N ILE A 71 20.86 -0.80 6.20
CA ILE A 71 21.38 -0.27 4.92
C ILE A 71 20.59 -0.83 3.73
N LEU A 72 20.29 -2.13 3.73
CA LEU A 72 19.53 -2.76 2.65
C LEU A 72 18.08 -2.30 2.68
N GLU A 73 17.48 -2.19 3.86
CA GLU A 73 16.13 -1.67 4.04
C GLU A 73 15.99 -0.23 3.54
N SER A 74 16.97 0.63 3.81
CA SER A 74 16.98 2.02 3.34
C SER A 74 16.98 2.14 1.81
N VAL A 75 17.53 1.14 1.12
CA VAL A 75 17.56 1.06 -0.35
C VAL A 75 16.33 0.36 -0.90
N ALA A 76 15.79 -0.63 -0.18
CA ALA A 76 14.58 -1.37 -0.54
C ALA A 76 13.30 -0.54 -0.33
N GLY A 77 13.35 0.47 0.55
CA GLY A 77 12.17 1.24 0.96
C GLY A 77 11.29 0.49 1.96
N SER A 78 11.86 -0.49 2.68
CA SER A 78 11.19 -1.26 3.72
C SER A 78 11.35 -0.61 5.11
N SER A 79 10.97 -1.30 6.19
CA SER A 79 10.86 -0.70 7.52
C SER A 79 11.77 -1.39 8.55
N PRO A 80 12.77 -0.69 9.14
CA PRO A 80 13.76 -1.26 10.08
C PRO A 80 13.24 -1.60 11.48
N THR A 81 11.92 -1.61 11.61
CA THR A 81 11.20 -1.83 12.86
C THR A 81 9.98 -2.73 12.67
N GLN A 82 9.76 -3.23 11.45
CA GLN A 82 8.65 -4.10 11.11
C GLN A 82 9.15 -5.17 10.14
N ALA A 83 9.22 -6.40 10.62
CA ALA A 83 9.73 -7.53 9.85
C ALA A 83 8.91 -7.88 8.58
N ASP A 84 7.76 -7.24 8.39
CA ASP A 84 6.84 -7.35 7.27
C ASP A 84 6.22 -5.95 7.11
N ALA A 85 6.84 -5.13 6.26
CA ALA A 85 6.64 -3.69 6.23
C ALA A 85 5.30 -3.28 5.60
N ASP A 86 4.80 -4.05 4.63
CA ASP A 86 3.50 -3.81 3.99
C ASP A 86 2.38 -4.74 4.48
N GLN A 87 2.71 -5.70 5.34
CA GLN A 87 1.80 -6.59 6.06
C GLN A 87 1.13 -7.66 5.16
N ASP A 88 1.77 -8.04 4.06
CA ASP A 88 1.27 -9.05 3.13
C ASP A 88 1.57 -10.52 3.55
N ARG A 89 2.29 -10.69 4.67
CA ARG A 89 2.78 -11.95 5.27
C ARG A 89 4.04 -12.53 4.66
N LEU A 90 4.76 -11.77 3.85
CA LEU A 90 6.14 -12.03 3.46
C LEU A 90 7.03 -11.11 4.30
N THR A 91 8.11 -11.66 4.88
CA THR A 91 9.08 -10.82 5.58
C THR A 91 9.90 -10.02 4.57
N ASP A 92 10.37 -8.82 4.90
CA ASP A 92 11.04 -7.93 3.91
C ASP A 92 12.26 -8.61 3.25
N PHE A 93 12.96 -9.49 3.98
CA PHE A 93 14.03 -10.33 3.42
C PHE A 93 13.60 -11.26 2.27
N VAL A 94 12.37 -11.78 2.30
CA VAL A 94 11.82 -12.74 1.33
C VAL A 94 10.98 -12.04 0.26
N ASP A 95 10.39 -10.89 0.60
CA ASP A 95 9.45 -10.16 -0.22
C ASP A 95 10.13 -9.48 -1.43
N PRO A 96 9.67 -9.71 -2.67
CA PRO A 96 10.18 -9.01 -3.85
C PRO A 96 9.79 -7.52 -3.93
N ALA A 97 8.79 -7.08 -3.16
CA ALA A 97 8.27 -5.73 -3.12
C ALA A 97 7.76 -5.34 -1.71
N PRO A 98 8.66 -5.24 -0.71
CA PRO A 98 8.35 -5.06 0.72
C PRO A 98 7.70 -3.71 1.11
N SER A 99 7.23 -2.95 0.13
CA SER A 99 6.52 -1.68 0.34
C SER A 99 5.20 -1.62 -0.44
N ASP A 100 4.81 -2.72 -1.07
CA ASP A 100 3.62 -2.85 -1.89
C ASP A 100 2.96 -4.20 -1.58
N PHE A 101 1.90 -4.15 -0.77
CA PHE A 101 1.10 -5.29 -0.34
C PHE A 101 0.67 -6.23 -1.49
N PHE A 102 0.57 -5.71 -2.72
CA PHE A 102 0.19 -6.51 -3.88
C PHE A 102 1.36 -7.01 -4.72
N ASN A 103 2.61 -6.83 -4.29
CA ASN A 103 3.80 -7.29 -4.99
C ASN A 103 3.92 -6.82 -6.45
N GLY A 104 3.50 -5.58 -6.74
CA GLY A 104 3.41 -5.03 -8.10
C GLY A 104 2.19 -5.52 -8.90
N VAL A 105 1.32 -6.33 -8.30
CA VAL A 105 0.15 -6.93 -8.94
C VAL A 105 -1.11 -6.09 -8.66
N VAL A 106 -1.31 -5.04 -9.45
CA VAL A 106 -2.46 -4.12 -9.30
C VAL A 106 -3.80 -4.89 -9.31
N PRO A 107 -4.62 -4.83 -8.24
CA PRO A 107 -5.88 -5.56 -8.19
C PRO A 107 -6.99 -4.85 -8.97
N LEU A 108 -8.06 -5.59 -9.26
CA LEU A 108 -9.29 -5.05 -9.88
C LEU A 108 -10.32 -4.70 -8.82
N LEU A 109 -10.92 -3.52 -8.91
CA LEU A 109 -12.13 -3.16 -8.15
C LEU A 109 -13.37 -3.46 -8.99
N ILE A 110 -14.25 -4.33 -8.49
CA ILE A 110 -15.45 -4.77 -9.20
C ILE A 110 -16.68 -4.55 -8.32
N ILE A 111 -17.73 -3.96 -8.89
CA ILE A 111 -19.04 -3.89 -8.24
C ILE A 111 -19.66 -5.29 -8.29
N VAL A 112 -19.87 -5.89 -7.12
CA VAL A 112 -20.41 -7.26 -7.00
C VAL A 112 -21.88 -7.26 -6.60
N ALA A 113 -22.39 -6.18 -5.98
CA ALA A 113 -23.82 -5.98 -5.76
C ALA A 113 -24.19 -4.50 -5.60
N GLY A 114 -25.49 -4.21 -5.70
CA GLY A 114 -26.01 -2.85 -5.52
C GLY A 114 -25.72 -1.90 -6.69
N ASN A 115 -25.51 -2.41 -7.91
CA ASN A 115 -25.39 -1.53 -9.07
C ASN A 115 -26.69 -0.72 -9.28
N ASN A 116 -26.58 0.48 -9.85
CA ASN A 116 -27.71 1.32 -10.25
C ASN A 116 -28.74 1.63 -9.14
N GLN A 117 -28.32 1.66 -7.87
CA GLN A 117 -29.24 2.03 -6.81
C GLN A 117 -29.64 3.51 -6.89
N TYR A 118 -30.90 3.79 -6.57
CA TYR A 118 -31.47 5.12 -6.42
C TYR A 118 -32.24 5.22 -5.10
N GLY A 119 -32.25 6.40 -4.49
CA GLY A 119 -32.86 6.63 -3.19
C GLY A 119 -33.37 8.06 -3.04
N SER A 120 -34.25 8.26 -2.05
CA SER A 120 -34.73 9.59 -1.69
C SER A 120 -33.57 10.44 -1.16
N PHE A 121 -33.57 11.73 -1.53
CA PHE A 121 -32.58 12.69 -1.04
C PHE A 121 -32.52 12.69 0.49
N GLY A 122 -31.29 12.67 1.03
CA GLY A 122 -31.07 12.67 2.49
C GLY A 122 -31.35 11.34 3.19
N SER A 123 -31.54 10.24 2.45
CA SER A 123 -31.74 8.90 3.02
C SER A 123 -30.72 7.89 2.48
N PHE A 124 -30.38 6.88 3.29
CA PHE A 124 -29.58 5.74 2.85
C PHE A 124 -30.46 4.75 2.07
N ASN A 125 -29.88 4.11 1.06
CA ASN A 125 -30.53 2.98 0.40
C ASN A 125 -30.65 1.80 1.38
N ALA A 126 -31.75 1.04 1.27
CA ALA A 126 -31.98 -0.12 2.11
C ALA A 126 -30.99 -1.27 1.86
N GLN A 127 -30.35 -1.28 0.68
CA GLN A 127 -29.33 -2.25 0.31
C GLN A 127 -27.98 -1.55 0.15
N PRO A 128 -26.86 -2.19 0.55
CA PRO A 128 -25.52 -1.63 0.39
C PRO A 128 -25.07 -1.66 -1.08
N PHE A 129 -24.07 -0.83 -1.38
CA PHE A 129 -23.27 -0.92 -2.60
C PHE A 129 -22.03 -1.75 -2.27
N ASP A 130 -21.89 -2.92 -2.88
CA ASP A 130 -20.83 -3.87 -2.55
C ASP A 130 -19.76 -3.87 -3.65
N ILE A 131 -18.54 -3.55 -3.26
CA ILE A 131 -17.33 -3.66 -4.09
C ILE A 131 -16.49 -4.80 -3.54
N ALA A 132 -15.90 -5.57 -4.45
CA ALA A 132 -14.86 -6.54 -4.13
C ALA A 132 -13.56 -6.17 -4.85
N VAL A 133 -12.44 -6.46 -4.19
CA VAL A 133 -11.08 -6.36 -4.74
C VAL A 133 -10.68 -7.74 -5.24
N TRP A 134 -10.37 -7.87 -6.52
CA TRP A 134 -10.11 -9.15 -7.20
C TRP A 134 -8.69 -9.19 -7.74
N ASN A 135 -8.15 -10.40 -7.93
CA ASN A 135 -6.91 -10.56 -8.68
C ASN A 135 -7.05 -9.98 -10.11
N PRO A 136 -5.94 -9.65 -10.79
CA PRO A 136 -6.00 -9.09 -12.16
C PRO A 136 -6.70 -9.99 -13.18
N ALA A 137 -6.74 -11.30 -12.92
CA ALA A 137 -7.45 -12.27 -13.76
C ALA A 137 -8.98 -12.17 -13.62
N GLY A 138 -9.49 -11.46 -12.62
CA GLY A 138 -10.91 -11.34 -12.36
C GLY A 138 -11.55 -12.70 -12.02
N THR A 139 -10.85 -13.57 -11.31
CA THR A 139 -11.32 -14.94 -11.02
C THR A 139 -11.46 -15.24 -9.54
N VAL A 140 -10.73 -14.52 -8.67
CA VAL A 140 -10.70 -14.77 -7.23
C VAL A 140 -10.72 -13.43 -6.47
N PRO A 141 -11.63 -13.24 -5.49
CA PRO A 141 -11.57 -12.09 -4.60
C PRO A 141 -10.33 -12.18 -3.69
N LEU A 142 -9.60 -11.07 -3.56
CA LEU A 142 -8.51 -10.93 -2.61
C LEU A 142 -9.11 -10.71 -1.21
N VAL A 143 -8.73 -11.56 -0.27
CA VAL A 143 -9.16 -11.46 1.13
C VAL A 143 -8.20 -10.53 1.88
N ASN A 144 -8.75 -9.56 2.63
CA ASN A 144 -8.03 -8.50 3.38
C ASN A 144 -7.57 -7.26 2.57
N ALA A 145 -8.20 -6.99 1.42
CA ALA A 145 -8.06 -5.72 0.72
C ALA A 145 -9.08 -4.66 1.21
#